data_AF-A0A2Z6PFE0-F1
#
_entry.id   AF-A0A2Z6PFE0-F1
#
_cell.length_a   1.000
_cell.length_b   1.000
_cell.length_c   1.000
_cell.angle_alpha   90.00
_cell.angle_beta   90.00
_cell.angle_gamma   90.00
#
_symmetry.space_group_name_H-M   'P 1'
#
loop_
_entity.id
_entity.type
_entity.pdbx_description
1 polymer ?
#
loop_
_entity_poly.entity_id
_entity_poly.type
_entity_poly.pdbx_seq_one_letter_code
_entity_poly.pdbx_strand_id
1 'polypeptide(L)'
;MESPPSGLERDKTNSPISVVSAFWKDFDLEKEKSVLDEQGLRIAENQENSQKNRRKLAESTRNFKKASPEDKSSLFNALLKGYQEEVDNLTKRAKFGENAFLNIYQKLYEAPDPYPALASVAEQDLKMSELESENRKMKVELEEFRTEATHLKNQQATIRRLEERSRQLEQQMEEKVKEIVEIKHRNLAEENQKTLEILKEREQLLQDQLQSAKESVSNMKKLHELAQNQLFELRAQSEEERAAKQAEANLLMDEVERAQTMLLGLEREKVGYFDLSYKQQMKILKIRRVGYNSIEAEDWEAATSGEEMSQMESLLLDKNRKMEHELTQLKVKLSEKTSSLETAEQKVAELSANVNEQQKLIQKLEDDISKGYSSSSKDHKGTFLDDWDLSEANRSEVNEHQNMDQRHALDQDQSSMLKVICSQRDRFRTRLRETEEEIRQLKEKIGVLTAELEKSKADNVKLYGKIRYVQDYNVEKVVSRGSKKYAEDLESGFTSDVESKYKKIYEEDINPFAAFSKKERDQRYKELGFRDRITLSSGRFLLGNKYARTFAFFYTIGLHVLVFTCLYRMSALSYLSHGSDETLVGERTIDLPRGL
;
A
#
# COMPACT_ATOMS: atom_id res chain seq x y z
N MET A 1 -20.77 40.36 22.30
CA MET A 1 -21.00 41.08 23.56
C MET A 1 -22.31 41.84 23.39
N GLU A 2 -23.42 41.11 23.46
CA GLU A 2 -24.75 41.70 23.51
C GLU A 2 -25.23 41.57 24.95
N SER A 3 -25.53 42.72 25.55
CA SER A 3 -26.08 42.81 26.90
C SER A 3 -27.44 42.10 26.95
N PRO A 4 -27.72 41.25 27.95
CA PRO A 4 -29.03 40.64 28.06
C PRO A 4 -30.07 41.72 28.43
N PRO A 5 -31.32 41.58 27.96
CA PRO A 5 -32.35 42.58 28.17
C PRO A 5 -32.69 42.66 29.65
N SER A 6 -32.66 43.88 30.18
CA SER A 6 -33.08 44.26 31.52
C SER A 6 -34.60 44.14 31.68
N GLY A 7 -35.13 42.94 31.60
CA GLY A 7 -36.54 42.65 31.81
C GLY A 7 -36.76 41.96 33.14
N LEU A 8 -36.65 42.69 34.26
CA LEU A 8 -37.12 42.28 35.59
C LEU A 8 -37.18 43.48 36.56
N GLU A 9 -37.63 44.65 36.12
CA GLU A 9 -38.27 45.59 37.06
C GLU A 9 -39.68 45.06 37.36
N ARG A 10 -39.75 44.03 38.21
CA ARG A 10 -41.03 43.69 38.87
C ARG A 10 -41.39 44.86 39.77
N ASP A 11 -42.61 45.37 39.64
CA ASP A 11 -43.24 46.37 40.50
C ASP A 11 -42.86 46.18 41.97
N LYS A 12 -41.82 46.90 42.42
CA LYS A 12 -41.33 46.84 43.80
C LYS A 12 -42.33 47.42 44.81
N THR A 13 -43.38 48.08 44.33
CA THR A 13 -44.31 48.87 45.13
C THR A 13 -45.47 48.06 45.71
N ASN A 14 -45.76 46.84 45.20
CA ASN A 14 -46.92 46.03 45.60
C ASN A 14 -46.57 44.59 46.04
N SER A 15 -45.31 44.30 46.36
CA SER A 15 -44.98 42.96 46.88
C SER A 15 -45.61 42.77 48.27
N PRO A 16 -46.13 41.57 48.61
CA PRO A 16 -46.63 41.28 49.96
C PRO A 16 -45.63 41.64 51.06
N ILE A 17 -44.33 41.47 50.77
CA ILE A 17 -43.21 41.85 51.63
C ILE A 17 -43.17 43.36 51.88
N SER A 18 -43.30 44.18 50.82
CA SER A 18 -43.30 45.65 50.95
C SER A 18 -44.49 46.15 51.77
N VAL A 19 -45.67 45.57 51.55
CA VAL A 19 -46.91 45.98 52.25
C VAL A 19 -46.84 45.61 53.74
N VAL A 20 -46.47 44.38 54.06
CA VAL A 20 -46.30 43.91 55.45
C VAL A 20 -45.18 44.70 56.14
N SER A 21 -44.03 44.90 55.48
CA SER A 21 -42.90 45.64 56.06
C SER A 21 -43.26 47.10 56.36
N ALA A 22 -43.99 47.77 55.47
CA ALA A 22 -44.44 49.15 55.69
C ALA A 22 -45.40 49.24 56.88
N PHE A 23 -46.42 48.37 56.93
CA PHE A 23 -47.38 48.37 58.02
C PHE A 23 -46.72 48.12 59.38
N TRP A 24 -45.89 47.08 59.51
CA TRP A 24 -45.28 46.74 60.80
C TRP A 24 -44.23 47.75 61.27
N LYS A 25 -43.63 48.49 60.32
CA LYS A 25 -42.78 49.64 60.64
C LYS A 25 -43.61 50.80 61.20
N ASP A 26 -44.74 51.11 60.59
CA ASP A 26 -45.62 52.22 61.00
C ASP A 26 -46.42 51.89 62.27
N PHE A 27 -46.78 50.61 62.46
CA PHE A 27 -47.45 50.11 63.66
C PHE A 27 -46.57 50.23 64.91
N ASP A 28 -45.25 50.18 64.76
CA ASP A 28 -44.27 50.33 65.84
C ASP A 28 -44.67 49.52 67.09
N LEU A 29 -44.59 48.20 66.96
CA LEU A 29 -45.01 47.25 68.00
C LEU A 29 -44.40 47.57 69.37
N GLU A 30 -43.18 48.11 69.42
CA GLU A 30 -42.52 48.41 70.68
C GLU A 30 -43.17 49.60 71.40
N LYS A 31 -43.53 50.64 70.65
CA LYS A 31 -44.29 51.77 71.19
C LYS A 31 -45.69 51.36 71.64
N GLU A 32 -46.39 50.52 70.86
CA GLU A 32 -47.72 50.04 71.24
C GLU A 32 -47.67 49.17 72.50
N LYS A 33 -46.69 48.27 72.64
CA LYS A 33 -46.49 47.50 73.89
C LYS A 33 -46.38 48.40 75.11
N SER A 34 -45.61 49.48 75.03
CA SER A 34 -45.48 50.43 76.15
C SER A 34 -46.83 51.08 76.53
N VAL A 35 -47.67 51.41 75.54
CA VAL A 35 -49.03 51.93 75.78
C VAL A 35 -49.91 50.87 76.45
N LEU A 36 -49.79 49.60 76.04
CA LEU A 36 -50.54 48.49 76.64
C LEU A 36 -50.13 48.21 78.08
N ASP A 37 -48.84 48.28 78.38
CA ASP A 37 -48.34 48.14 79.74
C ASP A 37 -48.91 49.24 80.64
N GLU A 38 -48.92 50.50 80.17
CA GLU A 38 -49.52 51.61 80.92
C GLU A 38 -51.03 51.42 81.14
N GLN A 39 -51.76 50.99 80.10
CA GLN A 39 -53.20 50.70 80.21
C GLN A 39 -53.47 49.54 81.17
N GLY A 40 -52.66 48.48 81.13
CA GLY A 40 -52.74 47.34 82.04
C GLY A 40 -52.55 47.74 83.49
N LEU A 41 -51.55 48.58 83.77
CA LEU A 41 -51.31 49.13 85.11
C LEU A 41 -52.51 49.95 85.60
N ARG A 42 -53.08 50.82 84.75
CA ARG A 42 -54.28 51.62 85.09
C ARG A 42 -55.51 50.75 85.33
N ILE A 43 -55.68 49.64 84.62
CA ILE A 43 -56.77 48.68 84.87
C ILE A 43 -56.62 48.06 86.26
N ALA A 44 -55.40 47.61 86.59
CA ALA A 44 -55.10 47.03 87.91
C ALA A 44 -55.35 48.03 89.05
N GLU A 45 -54.89 49.27 88.90
CA GLU A 45 -55.12 50.35 89.86
C GLU A 45 -56.62 50.65 90.04
N ASN A 46 -57.38 50.76 88.94
CA ASN A 46 -58.83 50.96 88.98
C ASN A 46 -59.57 49.80 89.64
N GLN A 47 -59.08 48.56 89.47
CA GLN A 47 -59.62 47.40 90.14
C GLN A 47 -59.37 47.45 91.66
N GLU A 48 -58.16 47.79 92.08
CA GLU A 48 -57.80 47.94 93.49
C GLU A 48 -58.61 49.07 94.16
N ASN A 49 -58.73 50.22 93.49
CA ASN A 49 -59.48 51.37 93.99
C ASN A 49 -60.98 51.06 94.16
N SER A 50 -61.60 50.36 93.21
CA SER A 50 -63.00 49.92 93.35
C SER A 50 -63.17 48.90 94.51
N GLN A 51 -62.20 48.01 94.74
CA GLN A 51 -62.25 47.13 95.91
C GLN A 51 -62.17 47.91 97.23
N LYS A 52 -61.28 48.91 97.32
CA LYS A 52 -61.17 49.80 98.49
C LYS A 52 -62.46 50.59 98.71
N ASN A 53 -63.02 51.20 97.68
CA ASN A 53 -64.26 51.98 97.76
C ASN A 53 -65.45 51.12 98.17
N ARG A 54 -65.57 49.89 97.63
CA ARG A 54 -66.62 48.94 98.02
C ARG A 54 -66.55 48.58 99.50
N ARG A 55 -65.35 48.37 100.05
CA ARG A 55 -65.15 48.13 101.49
C ARG A 55 -65.58 49.35 102.32
N LYS A 56 -65.15 50.56 101.93
CA LYS A 56 -65.55 51.81 102.59
C LYS A 56 -67.07 52.00 102.58
N LEU A 57 -67.74 51.78 101.45
CA LEU A 57 -69.20 51.88 101.35
C LEU A 57 -69.91 50.86 102.26
N ALA A 58 -69.42 49.62 102.33
CA ALA A 58 -69.98 48.62 103.22
C ALA A 58 -69.87 49.04 104.70
N GLU A 59 -68.75 49.65 105.10
CA GLU A 59 -68.55 50.21 106.44
C GLU A 59 -69.47 51.42 106.71
N SER A 60 -69.55 52.37 105.77
CA SER A 60 -70.44 53.53 105.86
C SER A 60 -71.92 53.12 105.95
N THR A 61 -72.37 52.12 105.18
CA THR A 61 -73.72 51.55 105.26
C THR A 61 -73.97 50.90 106.62
N ARG A 62 -72.98 50.20 107.17
CA ARG A 62 -73.07 49.61 108.51
C ARG A 62 -73.16 50.69 109.61
N ASN A 63 -72.39 51.76 109.48
CA ASN A 63 -72.39 52.88 110.43
C ASN A 63 -73.70 53.68 110.37
N PHE A 64 -74.24 53.92 109.18
CA PHE A 64 -75.56 54.53 108.98
C PHE A 64 -76.67 53.72 109.69
N LYS A 65 -76.64 52.39 109.59
CA LYS A 65 -77.61 51.51 110.27
C LYS A 65 -77.58 51.65 111.80
N LYS A 66 -76.42 52.01 112.39
CA LYS A 66 -76.21 52.14 113.84
C LYS A 66 -76.40 53.56 114.39
N ALA A 67 -76.54 54.58 113.52
CA ALA A 67 -76.60 55.98 113.92
C ALA A 67 -77.92 56.36 114.62
N SER A 68 -77.91 57.47 115.38
CA SER A 68 -79.08 58.07 116.03
C SER A 68 -80.05 58.67 114.98
N PRO A 69 -81.35 58.87 115.30
CA PRO A 69 -82.31 59.43 114.34
C PRO A 69 -81.97 60.87 113.87
N GLU A 70 -81.24 61.65 114.67
CA GLU A 70 -80.79 63.01 114.33
C GLU A 70 -79.58 62.98 113.36
N ASP A 71 -78.65 62.04 113.55
CA ASP A 71 -77.44 61.88 112.70
C ASP A 71 -77.71 61.19 111.36
N LYS A 72 -78.78 60.39 111.27
CA LYS A 72 -79.15 59.65 110.05
C LYS A 72 -79.37 60.58 108.86
N SER A 73 -80.00 61.73 109.04
CA SER A 73 -80.27 62.65 107.93
C SER A 73 -78.98 63.18 107.28
N SER A 74 -77.93 63.41 108.08
CA SER A 74 -76.61 63.83 107.59
C SER A 74 -75.86 62.69 106.91
N LEU A 75 -75.81 61.51 107.55
CA LEU A 75 -75.13 60.32 107.02
C LEU A 75 -75.79 59.74 105.77
N PHE A 76 -77.10 59.88 105.62
CA PHE A 76 -77.83 59.43 104.43
C PHE A 76 -77.37 60.15 103.17
N ASN A 77 -77.23 61.47 103.23
CA ASN A 77 -76.76 62.28 102.09
C ASN A 77 -75.31 61.91 101.70
N ALA A 78 -74.44 61.69 102.69
CA ALA A 78 -73.07 61.26 102.44
C ALA A 78 -73.01 59.83 101.85
N LEU A 79 -73.86 58.92 102.33
CA LEU A 79 -73.91 57.54 101.85
C LEU A 79 -74.47 57.44 100.43
N LEU A 80 -75.55 58.17 100.14
CA LEU A 80 -76.13 58.23 98.79
C LEU A 80 -75.11 58.78 97.79
N LYS A 81 -74.39 59.85 98.16
CA LYS A 81 -73.32 60.42 97.34
C LYS A 81 -72.19 59.41 97.13
N GLY A 82 -71.78 58.66 98.16
CA GLY A 82 -70.77 57.62 98.02
C GLY A 82 -71.18 56.48 97.09
N TYR A 83 -72.44 56.03 97.14
CA TYR A 83 -72.95 55.03 96.19
C TYR A 83 -73.00 55.57 94.76
N GLN A 84 -73.43 56.82 94.58
CA GLN A 84 -73.44 57.48 93.28
C GLN A 84 -72.02 57.58 92.70
N GLU A 85 -71.04 58.03 93.50
CA GLU A 85 -69.64 58.12 93.11
C GLU A 85 -69.05 56.75 92.72
N GLU A 86 -69.37 55.66 93.42
CA GLU A 86 -68.88 54.33 93.03
C GLU A 86 -69.56 53.80 91.75
N VAL A 87 -70.86 54.07 91.53
CA VAL A 87 -71.52 53.73 90.25
C VAL A 87 -70.89 54.50 89.09
N ASP A 88 -70.59 55.77 89.28
CA ASP A 88 -69.89 56.60 88.28
C ASP A 88 -68.47 56.07 88.01
N ASN A 89 -67.73 55.70 89.07
CA ASN A 89 -66.38 55.14 88.95
C ASN A 89 -66.38 53.76 88.27
N LEU A 90 -67.36 52.90 88.56
CA LEU A 90 -67.55 51.62 87.88
C LEU A 90 -67.83 51.81 86.39
N THR A 91 -68.68 52.80 86.05
CA THR A 91 -68.97 53.15 84.66
C THR A 91 -67.74 53.68 83.94
N LYS A 92 -66.94 54.54 84.59
CA LYS A 92 -65.67 55.04 84.05
C LYS A 92 -64.67 53.91 83.82
N ARG A 93 -64.55 52.97 84.76
CA ARG A 93 -63.67 51.80 84.63
C ARG A 93 -64.09 50.89 83.48
N ALA A 94 -65.40 50.61 83.36
CA ALA A 94 -65.93 49.78 82.27
C ALA A 94 -65.62 50.41 80.92
N LYS A 95 -65.93 51.70 80.75
CA LYS A 95 -65.60 52.47 79.52
C LYS A 95 -64.10 52.48 79.24
N PHE A 96 -63.25 52.62 80.26
CA PHE A 96 -61.80 52.60 80.08
C PHE A 96 -61.31 51.25 79.56
N GLY A 97 -61.77 50.14 80.17
CA GLY A 97 -61.41 48.78 79.73
C GLY A 97 -61.93 48.44 78.33
N GLU A 98 -63.18 48.82 78.03
CA GLU A 98 -63.79 48.64 76.70
C GLU A 98 -63.03 49.43 75.63
N ASN A 99 -62.71 50.71 75.90
CA ASN A 99 -61.96 51.55 74.97
C ASN A 99 -60.53 51.03 74.76
N ALA A 100 -59.85 50.56 75.82
CA ALA A 100 -58.52 49.96 75.72
C ALA A 100 -58.55 48.71 74.84
N PHE A 101 -59.52 47.82 75.05
CA PHE A 101 -59.69 46.61 74.24
C PHE A 101 -60.01 46.92 72.77
N LEU A 102 -60.98 47.81 72.51
CA LEU A 102 -61.39 48.16 71.14
C LEU A 102 -60.28 48.84 70.36
N ASN A 103 -59.44 49.66 71.01
CA ASN A 103 -58.28 50.30 70.39
C ASN A 103 -57.29 49.26 69.85
N ILE A 104 -56.96 48.25 70.65
CA ILE A 104 -56.06 47.16 70.24
C ILE A 104 -56.69 46.31 69.14
N TYR A 105 -57.96 45.94 69.34
CA TYR A 105 -58.69 45.11 68.39
C TYR A 105 -58.72 45.76 67.01
N GLN A 106 -59.03 47.05 66.92
CA GLN A 106 -59.04 47.77 65.64
C GLN A 106 -57.67 47.75 64.97
N LYS A 107 -56.59 48.07 65.71
CA LYS A 107 -55.24 48.10 65.13
C LYS A 107 -54.76 46.72 64.67
N LEU A 108 -55.08 45.65 65.41
CA LEU A 108 -54.73 44.28 65.02
C LEU A 108 -55.62 43.76 63.89
N TYR A 109 -56.87 44.21 63.79
CA TYR A 109 -57.77 43.85 62.70
C TYR A 109 -57.34 44.45 61.36
N GLU A 110 -56.79 45.67 61.39
CA GLU A 110 -56.23 46.35 60.20
C GLU A 110 -54.84 45.80 59.80
N ALA A 111 -54.21 44.96 60.63
CA ALA A 111 -52.88 44.44 60.36
C ALA A 111 -52.89 43.40 59.22
N PRO A 112 -52.04 43.58 58.19
CA PRO A 112 -51.88 42.58 57.14
C PRO A 112 -51.22 41.32 57.71
N ASP A 113 -51.71 40.16 57.26
CA ASP A 113 -51.13 38.87 57.62
C ASP A 113 -49.64 38.79 57.20
N PRO A 114 -48.70 38.56 58.13
CA PRO A 114 -47.29 38.47 57.80
C PRO A 114 -46.89 37.14 57.13
N TYR A 115 -47.70 36.09 57.22
CA TYR A 115 -47.34 34.76 56.73
C TYR A 115 -47.03 34.72 55.22
N PRO A 116 -47.84 35.31 54.32
CA PRO A 116 -47.55 35.31 52.88
C PRO A 116 -46.22 36.01 52.53
N ALA A 117 -45.87 37.08 53.26
CA ALA A 117 -44.60 37.78 53.06
C ALA A 117 -43.42 36.90 53.48
N LEU A 118 -43.50 36.27 54.66
CA LEU A 118 -42.45 35.39 55.18
C LEU A 118 -42.27 34.13 54.32
N ALA A 119 -43.36 33.53 53.86
CA ALA A 119 -43.33 32.39 52.94
C ALA A 119 -42.66 32.79 51.61
N SER A 120 -43.00 33.95 51.06
CA SER A 120 -42.35 34.46 49.84
C SER A 120 -40.86 34.74 50.04
N VAL A 121 -40.42 35.20 51.21
CA VAL A 121 -38.99 35.38 51.52
C VAL A 121 -38.29 34.03 51.58
N ALA A 122 -38.85 33.06 52.30
CA ALA A 122 -38.27 31.72 52.39
C ALA A 122 -38.13 31.03 51.02
N GLU A 123 -39.15 31.16 50.15
CA GLU A 123 -39.07 30.67 48.77
C GLU A 123 -38.01 31.40 47.94
N GLN A 124 -37.88 32.72 48.09
CA GLN A 124 -36.86 33.51 47.41
C GLN A 124 -35.45 33.16 47.88
N ASP A 125 -35.25 32.91 49.17
CA ASP A 125 -33.96 32.52 49.75
C ASP A 125 -33.50 31.14 49.25
N LEU A 126 -34.42 30.17 49.18
CA LEU A 126 -34.13 28.86 48.58
C LEU A 126 -33.73 29.01 47.11
N LYS A 127 -34.50 29.77 46.34
CA LYS A 127 -34.21 30.01 44.92
C LYS A 127 -32.88 30.76 44.73
N MET A 128 -32.56 31.71 45.60
CA MET A 128 -31.29 32.42 45.57
C MET A 128 -30.12 31.46 45.84
N SER A 129 -30.25 30.57 46.82
CA SER A 129 -29.25 29.56 47.14
C SER A 129 -29.01 28.57 45.97
N GLU A 130 -30.08 28.13 45.32
CA GLU A 130 -29.99 27.28 44.12
C GLU A 130 -29.28 28.00 42.97
N LEU A 131 -29.68 29.23 42.66
CA LEU A 131 -29.05 30.05 41.61
C LEU A 131 -27.59 30.34 41.92
N GLU A 132 -27.22 30.60 43.18
CA GLU A 132 -25.82 30.78 43.58
C GLU A 132 -25.00 29.50 43.38
N SER A 133 -25.56 28.34 43.72
CA SER A 133 -24.92 27.03 43.50
C SER A 133 -24.70 26.76 42.01
N GLU A 134 -25.71 27.00 41.18
CA GLU A 134 -25.60 26.90 39.72
C GLU A 134 -24.57 27.89 39.14
N ASN A 135 -24.55 29.13 39.63
CA ASN A 135 -23.58 30.14 39.20
C ASN A 135 -22.15 29.73 39.55
N ARG A 136 -21.94 29.12 40.74
CA ARG A 136 -20.64 28.55 41.13
C ARG A 136 -20.24 27.39 40.21
N LYS A 137 -21.15 26.46 39.91
CA LYS A 137 -20.89 25.34 38.98
C LYS A 137 -20.52 25.84 37.58
N MET A 138 -21.30 26.75 37.01
CA MET A 138 -21.02 27.34 35.70
C MET A 138 -19.66 28.07 35.67
N LYS A 139 -19.27 28.74 36.75
CA LYS A 139 -17.93 29.36 36.85
C LYS A 139 -16.80 28.34 36.84
N VAL A 140 -16.97 27.21 37.52
CA VAL A 140 -15.99 26.12 37.51
C VAL A 140 -15.88 25.52 36.12
N GLU A 141 -17.01 25.18 35.49
CA GLU A 141 -17.04 24.65 34.12
C GLU A 141 -16.39 25.62 33.12
N LEU A 142 -16.63 26.93 33.25
CA LEU A 142 -15.98 27.94 32.41
C LEU A 142 -14.47 28.02 32.62
N GLU A 143 -13.98 27.88 33.85
CA GLU A 143 -12.53 27.82 34.12
C GLU A 143 -11.92 26.52 33.58
N GLU A 144 -12.60 25.39 33.72
CA GLU A 144 -12.18 24.11 33.12
C GLU A 144 -12.04 24.24 31.59
N PHE A 145 -13.07 24.76 30.90
CA PHE A 145 -13.02 25.02 29.46
C PHE A 145 -11.91 26.01 29.07
N ARG A 146 -11.64 27.03 29.90
CA ARG A 146 -10.50 27.94 29.66
C ARG A 146 -9.18 27.21 29.74
N THR A 147 -8.97 26.38 30.76
CA THR A 147 -7.73 25.60 30.90
C THR A 147 -7.56 24.62 29.74
N GLU A 148 -8.62 23.94 29.33
CA GLU A 148 -8.61 23.03 28.18
C GLU A 148 -8.27 23.78 26.88
N ALA A 149 -8.87 24.96 26.65
CA ALA A 149 -8.54 25.79 25.50
C ALA A 149 -7.07 26.22 25.48
N THR A 150 -6.48 26.55 26.64
CA THR A 150 -5.04 26.86 26.71
C THR A 150 -4.17 25.63 26.43
N HIS A 151 -4.58 24.46 26.91
CA HIS A 151 -3.88 23.20 26.66
C HIS A 151 -3.94 22.82 25.17
N LEU A 152 -5.11 22.92 24.54
CA LEU A 152 -5.29 22.71 23.10
C LEU A 152 -4.43 23.69 22.27
N LYS A 153 -4.35 24.96 22.67
CA LYS A 153 -3.47 25.94 22.01
C LYS A 153 -2.00 25.55 22.12
N ASN A 154 -1.56 25.04 23.27
CA ASN A 154 -0.19 24.55 23.46
C ASN A 154 0.08 23.29 22.63
N GLN A 155 -0.88 22.36 22.56
CA GLN A 155 -0.77 21.18 21.69
C GLN A 155 -0.68 21.57 20.22
N GLN A 156 -1.46 22.55 19.77
CA GLN A 156 -1.40 23.04 18.39
C GLN A 156 -0.04 23.68 18.04
N ALA A 157 0.60 24.35 19.01
CA ALA A 157 1.97 24.84 18.84
C ALA A 157 2.98 23.70 18.69
N THR A 158 2.82 22.61 19.44
CA THR A 158 3.66 21.41 19.32
C THR A 158 3.45 20.70 17.98
N ILE A 159 2.20 20.55 17.53
CA ILE A 159 1.86 19.96 16.23
C ILE A 159 2.55 20.75 15.10
N ARG A 160 2.44 22.08 15.10
CA ARG A 160 3.13 22.93 14.10
C ARG A 160 4.64 22.74 14.07
N ARG A 161 5.29 22.57 15.23
CA ARG A 161 6.74 22.27 15.29
C ARG A 161 7.08 20.90 14.73
N LEU A 162 6.22 19.91 14.97
CA LEU A 162 6.41 18.55 14.44
C LEU A 162 6.17 18.50 12.93
N GLU A 163 5.14 19.18 12.44
CA GLU A 163 4.86 19.32 11.00
C GLU A 163 6.02 20.00 10.27
N GLU A 164 6.54 21.10 10.82
CA GLU A 164 7.71 21.80 10.27
C GLU A 164 8.94 20.89 10.25
N ARG A 165 9.18 20.10 11.30
CA ARG A 165 10.28 19.13 11.33
C ARG A 165 10.10 18.00 10.31
N SER A 166 8.87 17.50 10.12
CA SER A 166 8.58 16.49 9.08
C SER A 166 8.87 17.05 7.70
N ARG A 167 8.39 18.27 7.43
CA ARG A 167 8.61 18.97 6.16
C ARG A 167 10.10 19.19 5.89
N GLN A 168 10.88 19.57 6.90
CA GLN A 168 12.33 19.73 6.76
C GLN A 168 13.03 18.40 6.45
N LEU A 169 12.62 17.30 7.11
CA LEU A 169 13.17 15.98 6.82
C LEU A 169 12.79 15.49 5.41
N GLU A 170 11.56 15.74 4.98
CA GLU A 170 11.10 15.44 3.62
C GLU A 170 11.89 16.22 2.57
N GLN A 171 12.11 17.53 2.78
CA GLN A 171 12.94 18.35 1.90
C GLN A 171 14.40 17.87 1.85
N GLN A 172 14.99 17.53 2.99
CA GLN A 172 16.35 16.97 3.04
C GLN A 172 16.45 15.63 2.30
N MET A 173 15.43 14.79 2.39
CA MET A 173 15.38 13.52 1.67
C MET A 173 15.20 13.75 0.17
N GLU A 174 14.33 14.66 -0.24
CA GLU A 174 14.11 15.02 -1.65
C GLU A 174 15.37 15.60 -2.29
N GLU A 175 16.09 16.48 -1.57
CA GLU A 175 17.36 17.04 -2.02
C GLU A 175 18.44 15.97 -2.18
N LYS A 176 18.58 15.05 -1.21
CA LYS A 176 19.49 13.90 -1.32
C LYS A 176 19.13 12.97 -2.48
N VAL A 177 17.84 12.71 -2.69
CA VAL A 177 17.39 11.89 -3.82
C VAL A 177 17.72 12.58 -5.13
N LYS A 178 17.49 13.89 -5.23
CA LYS A 178 17.82 14.68 -6.41
C LYS A 178 19.32 14.66 -6.69
N GLU A 179 20.16 14.83 -5.67
CA GLU A 179 21.62 14.75 -5.79
C GLU A 179 22.07 13.36 -6.28
N ILE A 180 21.54 12.27 -5.70
CA ILE A 180 21.84 10.90 -6.14
C ILE A 180 21.42 10.67 -7.60
N VAL A 181 20.25 11.17 -7.99
CA VAL A 181 19.73 11.06 -9.37
C VAL A 181 20.62 11.84 -10.34
N GLU A 182 21.04 13.05 -9.98
CA GLU A 182 21.97 13.85 -10.79
C GLU A 182 23.34 13.17 -10.94
N ILE A 183 23.88 12.59 -9.86
CA ILE A 183 25.13 11.81 -9.90
C ILE A 183 24.96 10.59 -10.81
N LYS A 184 23.86 9.83 -10.69
CA LYS A 184 23.60 8.68 -11.56
C LYS A 184 23.44 9.07 -13.02
N HIS A 185 22.74 10.17 -13.31
CA HIS A 185 22.62 10.68 -14.68
C HIS A 185 23.98 11.06 -15.26
N ARG A 186 24.83 11.73 -14.48
CA ARG A 186 26.19 12.09 -14.90
C ARG A 186 27.03 10.84 -15.18
N ASN A 187 27.03 9.87 -14.27
CA ASN A 187 27.78 8.62 -14.43
C ASN A 187 27.30 7.83 -15.67
N LEU A 188 25.98 7.74 -15.89
CA LEU A 188 25.42 7.07 -17.06
C LEU A 188 25.78 7.80 -18.36
N ALA A 189 25.79 9.14 -18.34
CA ALA A 189 26.22 9.92 -19.49
C ALA A 189 27.71 9.70 -19.80
N GLU A 190 28.57 9.67 -18.78
CA GLU A 190 30.00 9.37 -18.92
C GLU A 190 30.24 7.93 -19.43
N GLU A 191 29.49 6.94 -18.93
CA GLU A 191 29.58 5.56 -19.39
C GLU A 191 29.12 5.44 -20.86
N ASN A 192 27.98 6.04 -21.20
CA ASN A 192 27.50 6.08 -22.58
C ASN A 192 28.50 6.75 -23.51
N GLN A 193 29.11 7.86 -23.10
CA GLN A 193 30.15 8.53 -23.88
C GLN A 193 31.37 7.62 -24.11
N LYS A 194 31.87 6.95 -23.06
CA LYS A 194 32.97 5.98 -23.19
C LYS A 194 32.61 4.83 -24.13
N THR A 195 31.40 4.29 -24.04
CA THR A 195 30.97 3.22 -24.96
C THR A 195 30.88 3.71 -26.41
N LEU A 196 30.43 4.94 -26.64
CA LEU A 196 30.42 5.57 -27.96
C LEU A 196 31.83 5.75 -28.52
N GLU A 197 32.79 6.19 -27.70
CA GLU A 197 34.19 6.34 -28.09
C GLU A 197 34.80 4.99 -28.48
N ILE A 198 34.60 3.93 -27.67
CA ILE A 198 35.07 2.57 -27.98
C ILE A 198 34.43 2.04 -29.27
N LEU A 199 33.12 2.25 -29.47
CA LEU A 199 32.44 1.83 -30.69
C LEU A 199 32.97 2.58 -31.92
N LYS A 200 33.28 3.87 -31.78
CA LYS A 200 33.85 4.69 -32.85
C LYS A 200 35.28 4.25 -33.22
N GLU A 201 36.13 3.98 -32.22
CA GLU A 201 37.47 3.41 -32.45
C GLU A 201 37.40 2.06 -33.14
N ARG A 202 36.46 1.19 -32.72
CA ARG A 202 36.22 -0.10 -33.36
C ARG A 202 35.72 0.06 -34.79
N GLU A 203 34.81 0.99 -35.04
CA GLU A 203 34.33 1.28 -36.39
C GLU A 203 35.48 1.74 -37.29
N GLN A 204 36.34 2.63 -36.79
CA GLN A 204 37.51 3.11 -37.53
C GLN A 204 38.48 1.97 -37.84
N LEU A 205 38.78 1.10 -36.87
CA LEU A 205 39.61 -0.08 -37.10
C LEU A 205 39.01 -1.02 -38.16
N LEU A 206 37.70 -1.25 -38.12
CA LEU A 206 37.01 -2.07 -39.12
C LEU A 206 37.02 -1.41 -40.50
N GLN A 207 36.91 -0.08 -40.58
CA GLN A 207 37.05 0.67 -41.83
C GLN A 207 38.47 0.53 -42.40
N ASP A 208 39.51 0.64 -41.57
CA ASP A 208 40.91 0.47 -41.99
C ASP A 208 41.19 -0.96 -42.47
N GLN A 209 40.66 -1.97 -41.77
CA GLN A 209 40.75 -3.37 -42.21
C GLN A 209 40.04 -3.61 -43.55
N LEU A 210 38.84 -3.03 -43.71
CA LEU A 210 38.09 -3.11 -44.96
C LEU A 210 38.87 -2.44 -46.11
N GLN A 211 39.48 -1.28 -45.84
CA GLN A 211 40.29 -0.55 -46.82
C GLN A 211 41.52 -1.37 -47.23
N SER A 212 42.27 -1.92 -46.27
CA SER A 212 43.41 -2.80 -46.51
C SER A 212 43.03 -4.05 -47.30
N ALA A 213 41.90 -4.69 -46.95
CA ALA A 213 41.37 -5.83 -47.70
C ALA A 213 40.98 -5.46 -49.14
N LYS A 214 40.35 -4.30 -49.35
CA LYS A 214 40.02 -3.78 -50.70
C LYS A 214 41.27 -3.51 -51.52
N GLU A 215 42.31 -2.92 -50.91
CA GLU A 215 43.59 -2.67 -51.57
C GLU A 215 44.30 -3.98 -51.94
N SER A 216 44.30 -4.97 -51.03
CA SER A 216 44.82 -6.31 -51.30
C SER A 216 44.09 -6.98 -52.47
N VAL A 217 42.74 -6.94 -52.48
CA VAL A 217 41.94 -7.46 -53.60
C VAL A 217 42.24 -6.72 -54.90
N SER A 218 42.38 -5.39 -54.87
CA SER A 218 42.78 -4.59 -56.03
C SER A 218 44.15 -5.00 -56.55
N ASN A 219 45.13 -5.21 -55.65
CA ASN A 219 46.47 -5.65 -56.02
C ASN A 219 46.45 -7.06 -56.61
N MET A 220 45.69 -7.99 -56.02
CA MET A 220 45.48 -9.33 -56.56
C MET A 220 44.80 -9.30 -57.94
N LYS A 221 43.83 -8.41 -58.17
CA LYS A 221 43.23 -8.21 -59.49
C LYS A 221 44.24 -7.71 -60.52
N LYS A 222 45.06 -6.71 -60.18
CA LYS A 222 46.13 -6.22 -61.07
C LYS A 222 47.16 -7.30 -61.39
N LEU A 223 47.58 -8.07 -60.38
CA LEU A 223 48.48 -9.22 -60.56
C LEU A 223 47.83 -10.28 -61.46
N HIS A 224 46.54 -10.55 -61.27
CA HIS A 224 45.81 -11.50 -62.11
C HIS A 224 45.72 -11.01 -63.57
N GLU A 225 45.42 -9.74 -63.80
CA GLU A 225 45.43 -9.14 -65.15
C GLU A 225 46.82 -9.22 -65.80
N LEU A 226 47.89 -8.91 -65.06
CA LEU A 226 49.26 -9.04 -65.56
C LEU A 226 49.60 -10.50 -65.91
N ALA A 227 49.29 -11.45 -65.03
CA ALA A 227 49.51 -12.87 -65.28
C ALA A 227 48.68 -13.38 -66.46
N GLN A 228 47.44 -12.92 -66.61
CA GLN A 228 46.56 -13.25 -67.72
C GLN A 228 47.11 -12.71 -69.05
N ASN A 229 47.62 -11.47 -69.06
CA ASN A 229 48.26 -10.89 -70.23
C ASN A 229 49.54 -11.66 -70.62
N GLN A 230 50.38 -12.03 -69.65
CA GLN A 230 51.57 -12.85 -69.89
C GLN A 230 51.21 -14.23 -70.44
N LEU A 231 50.17 -14.88 -69.92
CA LEU A 231 49.67 -16.14 -70.47
C LEU A 231 49.14 -15.98 -71.89
N PHE A 232 48.49 -14.86 -72.21
CA PHE A 232 48.03 -14.57 -73.56
C PHE A 232 49.20 -14.33 -74.52
N GLU A 233 50.23 -13.60 -74.11
CA GLU A 233 51.47 -13.41 -74.88
C GLU A 233 52.21 -14.73 -75.11
N LEU A 234 52.42 -15.53 -74.07
CA LEU A 234 53.06 -16.85 -74.21
C LEU A 234 52.25 -17.79 -75.11
N ARG A 235 50.91 -17.75 -74.99
CA ARG A 235 50.03 -18.50 -75.89
C ARG A 235 50.16 -18.03 -77.33
N ALA A 236 50.18 -16.72 -77.57
CA ALA A 236 50.37 -16.15 -78.90
C ALA A 236 51.73 -16.53 -79.49
N GLN A 237 52.81 -16.44 -78.71
CA GLN A 237 54.16 -16.88 -79.11
C GLN A 237 54.21 -18.38 -79.41
N SER A 238 53.58 -19.21 -78.58
CA SER A 238 53.50 -20.65 -78.81
C SER A 238 52.69 -21.00 -80.06
N GLU A 239 51.57 -20.30 -80.30
CA GLU A 239 50.77 -20.45 -81.52
C GLU A 239 51.55 -19.98 -82.76
N GLU A 240 52.33 -18.90 -82.66
CA GLU A 240 53.23 -18.41 -83.72
C GLU A 240 54.37 -19.40 -84.00
N GLU A 241 55.06 -19.91 -82.97
CA GLU A 241 56.11 -20.93 -83.11
C GLU A 241 55.55 -22.23 -83.70
N ARG A 242 54.36 -22.65 -83.25
CA ARG A 242 53.65 -23.82 -83.81
C ARG A 242 53.30 -23.59 -85.27
N ALA A 243 52.84 -22.39 -85.65
CA ALA A 243 52.54 -22.06 -87.04
C ALA A 243 53.82 -22.03 -87.90
N ALA A 244 54.92 -21.48 -87.39
CA ALA A 244 56.22 -21.47 -88.06
C ALA A 244 56.76 -22.89 -88.27
N LYS A 245 56.74 -23.74 -87.23
CA LYS A 245 57.11 -25.17 -87.33
C LYS A 245 56.21 -25.93 -88.29
N GLN A 246 54.91 -25.63 -88.33
CA GLN A 246 53.99 -26.24 -89.29
C GLN A 246 54.33 -25.81 -90.73
N ALA A 247 54.68 -24.54 -90.95
CA ALA A 247 55.12 -24.07 -92.26
C ALA A 247 56.45 -24.71 -92.69
N GLU A 248 57.41 -24.85 -91.78
CA GLU A 248 58.67 -25.57 -92.02
C GLU A 248 58.42 -27.04 -92.35
N ALA A 249 57.55 -27.73 -91.60
CA ALA A 249 57.16 -29.10 -91.87
C ALA A 249 56.50 -29.25 -93.26
N ASN A 250 55.66 -28.29 -93.66
CA ASN A 250 55.07 -28.28 -95.00
C ASN A 250 56.15 -28.10 -96.09
N LEU A 251 57.13 -27.20 -95.89
CA LEU A 251 58.24 -27.02 -96.83
C LEU A 251 59.13 -28.27 -96.94
N LEU A 252 59.43 -28.92 -95.81
CA LEU A 252 60.16 -30.19 -95.79
C LEU A 252 59.35 -31.30 -96.46
N MET A 253 58.04 -31.33 -96.26
CA MET A 253 57.15 -32.26 -96.95
C MET A 253 57.18 -32.03 -98.47
N ASP A 254 57.12 -30.78 -98.92
CA ASP A 254 57.26 -30.41 -100.34
C ASP A 254 58.64 -30.80 -100.91
N GLU A 255 59.71 -30.65 -100.12
CA GLU A 255 61.06 -31.07 -100.51
C GLU A 255 61.18 -32.60 -100.58
N VAL A 256 60.57 -33.32 -99.64
CA VAL A 256 60.48 -34.78 -99.66
C VAL A 256 59.68 -35.25 -100.87
N GLU A 257 58.55 -34.62 -101.18
CA GLU A 257 57.76 -34.94 -102.38
C GLU A 257 58.56 -34.66 -103.67
N ARG A 258 59.30 -33.54 -103.74
CA ARG A 258 60.21 -33.24 -104.86
C ARG A 258 61.33 -34.26 -104.97
N ALA A 259 61.97 -34.63 -103.86
CA ALA A 259 63.03 -35.64 -103.83
C ALA A 259 62.50 -37.03 -104.22
N GLN A 260 61.30 -37.42 -103.74
CA GLN A 260 60.63 -38.65 -104.14
C GLN A 260 60.29 -38.65 -105.63
N THR A 261 59.84 -37.51 -106.17
CA THR A 261 59.58 -37.36 -107.62
C THR A 261 60.86 -37.52 -108.44
N MET A 262 61.98 -36.95 -107.98
CA MET A 262 63.30 -37.14 -108.60
C MET A 262 63.79 -38.59 -108.49
N LEU A 263 63.61 -39.23 -107.33
CA LEU A 263 63.96 -40.63 -107.12
C LEU A 263 63.16 -41.55 -108.06
N LEU A 264 61.86 -41.34 -108.18
CA LEU A 264 61.01 -42.06 -109.16
C LEU A 264 61.45 -41.79 -110.61
N GLY A 265 61.95 -40.60 -110.91
CA GLY A 265 62.56 -40.26 -112.19
C GLY A 265 63.86 -41.04 -112.46
N LEU A 266 64.77 -41.08 -111.49
CA LEU A 266 66.03 -41.81 -111.57
C LEU A 266 65.85 -43.33 -111.56
N GLU A 267 64.85 -43.85 -110.84
CA GLU A 267 64.47 -45.26 -110.90
C GLU A 267 63.90 -45.64 -112.26
N ARG A 268 63.11 -44.76 -112.90
CA ARG A 268 62.70 -44.93 -114.31
C ARG A 268 63.89 -44.90 -115.27
N GLU A 269 64.90 -44.08 -115.01
CA GLU A 269 66.12 -44.00 -115.82
C GLU A 269 67.03 -45.23 -115.62
N LYS A 270 67.07 -45.78 -114.41
CA LYS A 270 67.82 -47.00 -114.05
C LYS A 270 67.19 -48.28 -114.62
N VAL A 271 65.86 -48.32 -114.79
CA VAL A 271 65.15 -49.42 -115.47
C VAL A 271 65.45 -49.44 -116.98
N GLY A 272 65.88 -48.32 -117.58
CA GLY A 272 66.25 -48.24 -119.00
C GLY A 272 67.66 -48.72 -119.37
N TYR A 273 68.58 -48.85 -118.40
CA TYR A 273 69.99 -49.23 -118.65
C TYR A 273 70.37 -50.64 -118.18
N PHE A 274 69.43 -51.40 -117.59
CA PHE A 274 69.70 -52.70 -116.96
C PHE A 274 69.08 -53.90 -117.69
N ASP A 275 68.92 -53.83 -119.02
CA ASP A 275 68.40 -54.96 -119.82
C ASP A 275 69.40 -55.56 -120.84
N LEU A 276 70.67 -55.14 -120.88
CA LEU A 276 71.68 -55.76 -121.75
C LEU A 276 73.12 -55.68 -121.17
N SER A 277 73.41 -56.40 -120.08
CA SER A 277 74.76 -56.97 -119.90
C SER A 277 74.75 -58.14 -118.90
N TYR A 278 74.70 -59.32 -119.51
CA TYR A 278 74.75 -60.62 -118.89
C TYR A 278 76.17 -60.91 -118.34
N LYS A 279 76.20 -61.45 -117.13
CA LYS A 279 77.06 -62.57 -116.70
C LYS A 279 78.51 -62.59 -117.22
N GLN A 280 79.43 -61.99 -116.47
CA GLN A 280 80.70 -62.65 -116.14
C GLN A 280 81.32 -61.99 -114.91
N GLN A 281 81.72 -62.81 -113.93
CA GLN A 281 82.53 -62.50 -112.73
C GLN A 281 81.79 -62.43 -111.39
N MET A 282 81.20 -63.57 -111.04
CA MET A 282 81.44 -64.15 -109.72
C MET A 282 82.89 -64.63 -109.64
N LYS A 283 83.73 -63.99 -108.80
CA LYS A 283 84.76 -64.62 -107.95
C LYS A 283 85.69 -63.57 -107.34
N ILE A 284 86.06 -63.83 -106.06
CA ILE A 284 87.29 -63.36 -105.36
C ILE A 284 87.16 -61.91 -104.86
N LEU A 285 87.08 -61.56 -103.57
CA LEU A 285 87.60 -62.07 -102.29
C LEU A 285 86.72 -61.44 -101.17
N LYS A 286 86.24 -62.11 -100.12
CA LYS A 286 86.92 -62.86 -99.05
C LYS A 286 87.94 -62.02 -98.25
N ILE A 287 87.62 -61.84 -96.96
CA ILE A 287 88.50 -61.50 -95.80
C ILE A 287 88.60 -60.01 -95.42
N ARG A 288 88.00 -59.60 -94.29
CA ARG A 288 88.59 -59.40 -92.94
C ARG A 288 87.58 -58.62 -92.06
N ARG A 289 86.93 -59.20 -91.05
CA ARG A 289 87.39 -59.56 -89.69
C ARG A 289 87.68 -58.36 -88.77
N VAL A 290 86.74 -58.15 -87.83
CA VAL A 290 86.85 -57.98 -86.35
C VAL A 290 87.63 -56.80 -85.75
N GLY A 291 86.93 -56.14 -84.81
CA GLY A 291 87.44 -55.54 -83.56
C GLY A 291 86.86 -54.15 -83.31
N TYR A 292 86.37 -53.73 -82.14
CA TYR A 292 86.17 -54.32 -80.80
C TYR A 292 85.19 -53.41 -80.03
N ASN A 293 84.68 -53.90 -78.90
CA ASN A 293 83.71 -53.33 -77.96
C ASN A 293 84.06 -51.99 -77.30
N SER A 294 83.02 -51.26 -76.83
CA SER A 294 82.83 -50.71 -75.46
C SER A 294 81.42 -50.10 -75.38
N ILE A 295 80.43 -50.71 -74.71
CA ILE A 295 79.96 -50.46 -73.32
C ILE A 295 79.82 -48.98 -72.96
N GLU A 296 78.57 -48.52 -72.85
CA GLU A 296 77.91 -47.87 -71.68
C GLU A 296 76.44 -47.62 -72.12
N ALA A 297 75.47 -48.39 -71.63
CA ALA A 297 74.65 -48.09 -70.45
C ALA A 297 73.76 -46.84 -70.66
N GLU A 298 72.48 -47.04 -71.02
CA GLU A 298 71.43 -46.04 -70.79
C GLU A 298 70.03 -46.69 -70.78
N ASP A 299 69.53 -46.79 -69.55
CA ASP A 299 68.17 -46.82 -69.03
C ASP A 299 66.98 -47.13 -69.95
N TRP A 300 66.44 -48.33 -69.72
CA TRP A 300 65.03 -48.65 -69.93
C TRP A 300 64.32 -48.74 -68.58
N GLU A 301 63.81 -47.61 -68.08
CA GLU A 301 62.66 -47.60 -67.17
C GLU A 301 61.66 -46.55 -67.68
N ALA A 302 60.80 -47.02 -68.60
CA ALA A 302 59.58 -46.33 -68.91
C ALA A 302 58.55 -46.61 -67.81
N ALA A 303 57.96 -45.51 -67.30
CA ALA A 303 56.72 -45.39 -66.52
C ALA A 303 56.80 -45.59 -64.99
N THR A 304 57.15 -44.54 -64.23
CA THR A 304 56.21 -43.70 -63.43
C THR A 304 56.96 -42.77 -62.46
N SER A 305 56.96 -41.47 -62.79
CA SER A 305 56.92 -40.30 -61.90
C SER A 305 57.49 -40.42 -60.46
N GLY A 306 58.82 -40.33 -60.30
CA GLY A 306 59.46 -40.10 -58.99
C GLY A 306 59.18 -38.71 -58.39
N GLU A 307 58.92 -37.69 -59.22
CA GLU A 307 58.55 -36.34 -58.75
C GLU A 307 57.10 -36.24 -58.28
N GLU A 308 56.14 -36.87 -58.97
CA GLU A 308 54.74 -36.89 -58.53
C GLU A 308 54.56 -37.80 -57.30
N MET A 309 55.33 -38.88 -57.18
CA MET A 309 55.33 -39.74 -56.00
C MET A 309 55.94 -39.02 -54.79
N SER A 310 57.02 -38.25 -54.97
CA SER A 310 57.61 -37.43 -53.90
C SER A 310 56.73 -36.23 -53.50
N GLN A 311 56.05 -35.59 -54.45
CA GLN A 311 55.06 -34.54 -54.14
C GLN A 311 53.80 -35.10 -53.47
N MET A 312 53.30 -36.25 -53.91
CA MET A 312 52.17 -36.94 -53.28
C MET A 312 52.54 -37.43 -51.87
N GLU A 313 53.74 -37.97 -51.68
CA GLU A 313 54.26 -38.40 -50.39
C GLU A 313 54.46 -37.21 -49.44
N SER A 314 54.97 -36.07 -49.95
CA SER A 314 55.07 -34.82 -49.20
C SER A 314 53.71 -34.26 -48.78
N LEU A 315 52.73 -34.22 -49.69
CA LEU A 315 51.36 -33.75 -49.40
C LEU A 315 50.62 -34.70 -48.47
N LEU A 316 50.85 -36.01 -48.57
CA LEU A 316 50.31 -37.00 -47.65
C LEU A 316 50.94 -36.86 -46.27
N LEU A 317 52.25 -36.62 -46.17
CA LEU A 317 52.94 -36.34 -44.90
C LEU A 317 52.48 -35.03 -44.27
N ASP A 318 52.27 -33.97 -45.06
CA ASP A 318 51.76 -32.69 -44.56
C ASP A 318 50.30 -32.79 -44.10
N LYS A 319 49.45 -33.52 -44.85
CA LYS A 319 48.08 -33.83 -44.40
C LYS A 319 48.08 -34.72 -43.17
N ASN A 320 48.96 -35.70 -43.07
CA ASN A 320 49.06 -36.57 -41.90
C ASN A 320 49.50 -35.77 -40.67
N ARG A 321 50.51 -34.91 -40.81
CA ARG A 321 50.93 -33.98 -39.75
C ARG A 321 49.84 -32.99 -39.34
N LYS A 322 49.06 -32.46 -40.29
CA LYS A 322 47.91 -31.58 -40.00
C LYS A 322 46.79 -32.34 -39.29
N MET A 323 46.46 -33.56 -39.73
CA MET A 323 45.48 -34.42 -39.08
C MET A 323 45.93 -34.82 -37.65
N GLU A 324 47.21 -35.09 -37.45
CA GLU A 324 47.81 -35.33 -36.13
C GLU A 324 47.74 -34.08 -35.24
N HIS A 325 47.99 -32.90 -35.80
CA HIS A 325 47.86 -31.63 -35.09
C HIS A 325 46.41 -31.32 -34.71
N GLU A 326 45.46 -31.55 -35.61
CA GLU A 326 44.03 -31.39 -35.33
C GLU A 326 43.56 -32.41 -34.29
N LEU A 327 44.01 -33.66 -34.37
CA LEU A 327 43.73 -34.70 -33.36
C LEU A 327 44.29 -34.32 -31.99
N THR A 328 45.50 -33.76 -31.92
CA THR A 328 46.09 -33.31 -30.64
C THR A 328 45.37 -32.08 -30.10
N GLN A 329 45.02 -31.09 -30.94
CA GLN A 329 44.20 -29.95 -30.52
C GLN A 329 42.81 -30.37 -30.02
N LEU A 330 42.15 -31.31 -30.71
CA LEU A 330 40.85 -31.83 -30.29
C LEU A 330 40.96 -32.61 -28.97
N LYS A 331 42.04 -33.38 -28.76
CA LYS A 331 42.30 -34.04 -27.47
C LYS A 331 42.52 -33.06 -26.33
N VAL A 332 43.25 -31.97 -26.56
CA VAL A 332 43.47 -30.91 -25.55
C VAL A 332 42.15 -30.22 -25.22
N LYS A 333 41.39 -29.78 -26.23
CA LYS A 333 40.07 -29.17 -26.03
C LYS A 333 39.10 -30.12 -25.33
N LEU A 334 39.14 -31.41 -25.67
CA LEU A 334 38.36 -32.42 -24.97
C LEU A 334 38.77 -32.44 -23.49
N SER A 335 40.07 -32.55 -23.18
CA SER A 335 40.56 -32.59 -21.79
C SER A 335 40.23 -31.34 -20.97
N GLU A 336 40.29 -30.15 -21.57
CA GLU A 336 39.90 -28.88 -20.94
C GLU A 336 38.39 -28.83 -20.68
N LYS A 337 37.59 -29.35 -21.62
CA LYS A 337 36.14 -29.45 -21.43
C LYS A 337 35.80 -30.47 -20.36
N THR A 338 36.47 -31.62 -20.31
CA THR A 338 36.27 -32.62 -19.25
C THR A 338 36.66 -32.07 -17.87
N SER A 339 37.77 -31.34 -17.75
CA SER A 339 38.15 -30.72 -16.46
C SER A 339 37.18 -29.61 -16.05
N SER A 340 36.71 -28.80 -17.00
CA SER A 340 35.68 -27.78 -16.72
C SER A 340 34.35 -28.41 -16.29
N LEU A 341 33.98 -29.56 -16.86
CA LEU A 341 32.78 -30.31 -16.48
C LEU A 341 32.93 -30.89 -15.07
N GLU A 342 34.07 -31.50 -14.76
CA GLU A 342 34.34 -32.07 -13.44
C GLU A 342 34.31 -31.00 -12.33
N THR A 343 34.91 -29.82 -12.58
CA THR A 343 34.83 -28.71 -11.61
C THR A 343 33.42 -28.15 -11.45
N ALA A 344 32.60 -28.15 -12.51
CA ALA A 344 31.20 -27.75 -12.43
C ALA A 344 30.37 -28.78 -11.66
N GLU A 345 30.59 -30.08 -11.89
CA GLU A 345 29.95 -31.18 -11.16
C GLU A 345 30.31 -31.14 -9.66
N GLN A 346 31.57 -30.87 -9.32
CA GLN A 346 31.99 -30.68 -7.93
C GLN A 346 31.28 -29.49 -7.26
N LYS A 347 31.14 -28.36 -7.95
CA LYS A 347 30.39 -27.19 -7.43
C LYS A 347 28.91 -27.49 -7.25
N VAL A 348 28.30 -28.25 -8.16
CA VAL A 348 26.91 -28.69 -8.03
C VAL A 348 26.75 -29.62 -6.83
N ALA A 349 27.67 -30.56 -6.63
CA ALA A 349 27.69 -31.43 -5.45
C ALA A 349 27.83 -30.63 -4.15
N GLU A 350 28.74 -29.66 -4.09
CA GLU A 350 28.91 -28.78 -2.92
C GLU A 350 27.67 -27.92 -2.64
N LEU A 351 27.08 -27.28 -3.67
CA LEU A 351 25.87 -26.49 -3.51
C LEU A 351 24.67 -27.36 -3.07
N SER A 352 24.53 -28.57 -3.61
CA SER A 352 23.49 -29.50 -3.17
C SER A 352 23.69 -29.99 -1.73
N ALA A 353 24.94 -30.17 -1.29
CA ALA A 353 25.24 -30.49 0.11
C ALA A 353 24.88 -29.33 1.03
N ASN A 354 25.23 -28.10 0.66
CA ASN A 354 24.88 -26.89 1.41
C ASN A 354 23.36 -26.69 1.49
N VAL A 355 22.63 -26.92 0.40
CA VAL A 355 21.16 -26.86 0.40
C VAL A 355 20.56 -27.92 1.34
N ASN A 356 21.08 -29.15 1.33
CA ASN A 356 20.64 -30.20 2.24
C ASN A 356 20.95 -29.87 3.72
N GLU A 357 22.09 -29.26 4.01
CA GLU A 357 22.43 -28.82 5.36
C GLU A 357 21.52 -27.68 5.82
N GLN A 358 21.27 -26.69 4.95
CA GLN A 358 20.31 -25.61 5.23
C GLN A 358 18.90 -26.13 5.43
N GLN A 359 18.46 -27.10 4.62
CA GLN A 359 17.14 -27.72 4.76
C GLN A 359 17.02 -28.50 6.07
N LYS A 360 18.08 -29.22 6.50
CA LYS A 360 18.12 -29.87 7.82
C LYS A 360 18.10 -28.86 8.97
N LEU A 361 18.80 -27.73 8.83
CA LEU A 361 18.80 -26.67 9.83
C LEU A 361 17.41 -26.03 9.94
N ILE A 362 16.76 -25.74 8.82
CA ILE A 362 15.39 -25.22 8.77
C ILE A 362 14.44 -26.22 9.43
N GLN A 363 14.51 -27.51 9.07
CA GLN A 363 13.71 -28.56 9.71
C GLN A 363 13.92 -28.60 11.23
N LYS A 364 15.16 -28.46 11.70
CA LYS A 364 15.47 -28.43 13.13
C LYS A 364 14.92 -27.18 13.82
N LEU A 365 15.00 -26.02 13.18
CA LEU A 365 14.40 -24.78 13.68
C LEU A 365 12.87 -24.85 13.70
N GLU A 366 12.25 -25.47 12.69
CA GLU A 366 10.81 -25.72 12.63
C GLU A 366 10.37 -26.68 13.74
N ASP A 367 11.13 -27.75 14.00
CA ASP A 367 10.90 -28.69 15.10
C ASP A 367 11.06 -28.01 16.46
N ASP A 368 12.07 -27.14 16.63
CA ASP A 368 12.32 -26.42 17.88
C ASP A 368 11.27 -25.31 18.12
N ILE A 369 10.81 -24.62 17.08
CA ILE A 369 9.66 -23.70 17.15
C ILE A 369 8.39 -24.48 17.49
N SER A 370 8.17 -25.64 16.87
CA SER A 370 7.00 -26.49 17.13
C SER A 370 7.00 -27.03 18.56
N LYS A 371 8.17 -27.41 19.10
CA LYS A 371 8.33 -27.79 20.52
C LYS A 371 8.10 -26.60 21.44
N GLY A 372 8.63 -25.42 21.11
CA GLY A 372 8.40 -24.18 21.86
C GLY A 372 6.93 -23.76 21.92
N TYR A 373 6.19 -23.94 20.83
CA TYR A 373 4.75 -23.65 20.78
C TYR A 373 3.90 -24.70 21.50
N SER A 374 4.31 -25.96 21.48
CA SER A 374 3.60 -27.06 22.15
C SER A 374 3.79 -27.06 23.68
N SER A 375 4.92 -26.57 24.16
CA SER A 375 5.24 -26.44 25.59
C SER A 375 4.67 -25.18 26.24
N SER A 376 4.15 -24.21 25.47
CA SER A 376 3.65 -22.92 25.98
C SER A 376 2.15 -22.89 26.34
N SER A 377 1.45 -24.04 26.26
CA SER A 377 -0.01 -24.09 26.49
C SER A 377 -0.46 -24.55 27.89
N LYS A 378 0.43 -24.83 28.84
CA LYS A 378 0.03 -25.17 30.22
C LYS A 378 0.97 -24.56 31.26
N ASP A 379 0.40 -23.62 32.00
CA ASP A 379 0.68 -23.24 33.39
C ASP A 379 2.15 -23.16 33.85
N HIS A 380 2.66 -21.95 34.07
CA HIS A 380 3.12 -21.43 35.39
C HIS A 380 4.07 -20.23 35.25
N LYS A 381 3.56 -19.10 35.72
CA LYS A 381 4.21 -18.00 36.44
C LYS A 381 5.66 -18.24 36.92
N GLY A 382 6.56 -17.33 36.53
CA GLY A 382 7.69 -16.87 37.35
C GLY A 382 9.09 -17.38 36.98
N THR A 383 10.00 -16.41 36.76
CA THR A 383 11.47 -16.51 36.93
C THR A 383 12.22 -17.56 36.10
N PHE A 384 12.60 -17.21 34.86
CA PHE A 384 13.72 -17.87 34.16
C PHE A 384 14.31 -16.96 33.07
N LEU A 385 14.80 -15.78 33.45
CA LEU A 385 15.39 -14.82 32.50
C LEU A 385 16.63 -14.14 33.11
N ASP A 386 17.49 -14.95 33.75
CA ASP A 386 18.78 -14.52 34.27
C ASP A 386 19.74 -15.72 34.42
N ASP A 387 20.15 -16.32 33.29
CA ASP A 387 21.29 -17.26 33.26
C ASP A 387 21.80 -17.45 31.83
N TRP A 388 22.52 -16.46 31.29
CA TRP A 388 23.42 -16.69 30.15
C TRP A 388 24.55 -15.66 30.08
N ASP A 389 25.28 -15.54 31.18
CA ASP A 389 26.58 -14.90 31.21
C ASP A 389 27.58 -15.81 31.96
N LEU A 390 28.80 -15.88 31.46
CA LEU A 390 29.97 -16.65 31.96
C LEU A 390 30.06 -18.16 31.69
N SER A 391 30.84 -18.50 30.65
CA SER A 391 31.81 -19.59 30.74
C SER A 391 32.99 -19.39 29.77
N GLU A 392 33.86 -18.43 30.11
CA GLU A 392 35.30 -18.60 29.85
C GLU A 392 35.82 -19.64 30.85
N ALA A 393 36.29 -20.78 30.34
CA ALA A 393 37.02 -21.78 31.12
C ALA A 393 38.17 -22.35 30.28
N ASN A 394 39.29 -21.64 30.37
CA ASN A 394 40.63 -22.15 30.64
C ASN A 394 40.87 -23.66 30.36
N ARG A 395 41.66 -23.96 29.31
CA ARG A 395 42.41 -25.21 29.24
C ARG A 395 43.86 -24.93 28.86
N SER A 396 44.63 -24.65 29.90
CA SER A 396 45.93 -25.26 30.23
C SER A 396 46.99 -25.35 29.12
N GLU A 397 48.01 -24.52 29.30
CA GLU A 397 49.35 -24.63 28.73
C GLU A 397 50.01 -26.00 29.01
N VAL A 398 50.60 -26.60 27.96
CA VAL A 398 51.88 -27.34 28.06
C VAL A 398 52.74 -26.96 26.85
N ASN A 399 53.74 -26.15 27.18
CA ASN A 399 54.99 -25.81 26.52
C ASN A 399 55.52 -26.74 25.40
N GLU A 400 55.81 -26.19 24.22
CA GLU A 400 57.09 -26.46 23.53
C GLU A 400 57.51 -25.28 22.65
N HIS A 401 58.79 -24.95 22.77
CA HIS A 401 59.46 -23.76 22.31
C HIS A 401 59.86 -23.84 20.82
N GLN A 402 60.03 -22.66 20.22
CA GLN A 402 60.83 -22.31 19.03
C GLN A 402 60.12 -22.24 17.66
N ASN A 403 60.31 -21.07 17.04
CA ASN A 403 59.94 -20.62 15.70
C ASN A 403 58.48 -20.15 15.48
N MET A 404 58.26 -18.84 15.54
CA MET A 404 57.91 -18.01 14.37
C MET A 404 57.43 -16.61 14.82
N ASP A 405 58.38 -15.70 15.01
CA ASP A 405 58.13 -14.28 15.27
C ASP A 405 57.68 -13.50 14.01
N GLN A 406 56.94 -14.18 13.11
CA GLN A 406 56.51 -13.63 11.83
C GLN A 406 55.06 -13.99 11.46
N ARG A 407 54.30 -14.60 12.38
CA ARG A 407 52.86 -14.89 12.20
C ARG A 407 51.92 -14.03 13.07
N HIS A 408 52.43 -13.33 14.08
CA HIS A 408 51.61 -12.55 15.02
C HIS A 408 51.01 -11.26 14.44
N ALA A 409 51.53 -10.73 13.33
CA ALA A 409 50.98 -9.51 12.72
C ALA A 409 49.72 -9.76 11.86
N LEU A 410 49.57 -10.96 11.29
CA LEU A 410 48.43 -11.31 10.44
C LEU A 410 47.21 -11.79 11.26
N ASP A 411 47.45 -12.50 12.38
CA ASP A 411 46.38 -12.99 13.26
C ASP A 411 45.71 -11.86 14.06
N GLN A 412 46.45 -10.80 14.39
CA GLN A 412 45.89 -9.64 15.11
C GLN A 412 44.98 -8.78 14.23
N ASP A 413 45.29 -8.66 12.93
CA ASP A 413 44.45 -7.98 11.95
C ASP A 413 43.21 -8.81 11.56
N GLN A 414 43.35 -10.13 11.45
CA GLN A 414 42.20 -11.02 11.25
C GLN A 414 41.26 -11.04 12.48
N SER A 415 41.81 -11.04 13.69
CA SER A 415 41.05 -10.89 14.94
C SER A 415 40.36 -9.52 15.05
N SER A 416 41.04 -8.45 14.62
CA SER A 416 40.47 -7.10 14.54
C SER A 416 39.31 -7.01 13.53
N MET A 417 39.49 -7.58 12.33
CA MET A 417 38.45 -7.64 11.31
C MET A 417 37.25 -8.48 11.76
N LEU A 418 37.49 -9.62 12.40
CA LEU A 418 36.42 -10.46 13.00
C LEU A 418 35.67 -9.72 14.11
N LYS A 419 36.35 -8.94 14.97
CA LYS A 419 35.70 -8.08 15.97
C LYS A 419 34.84 -7.00 15.33
N VAL A 420 35.31 -6.37 14.25
CA VAL A 420 34.53 -5.39 13.50
C VAL A 420 33.30 -6.06 12.86
N ILE A 421 33.44 -7.22 12.24
CA ILE A 421 32.31 -7.98 11.66
C ILE A 421 31.32 -8.41 12.74
N CYS A 422 31.78 -8.88 13.90
CA CYS A 422 30.94 -9.18 15.04
C CYS A 422 30.17 -7.94 15.52
N SER A 423 30.84 -6.80 15.66
CA SER A 423 30.18 -5.55 16.06
C SER A 423 29.16 -5.06 15.04
N GLN A 424 29.44 -5.22 13.74
CA GLN A 424 28.51 -4.88 12.66
C GLN A 424 27.30 -5.81 12.67
N ARG A 425 27.52 -7.13 12.77
CA ARG A 425 26.46 -8.14 12.91
C ARG A 425 25.58 -7.86 14.13
N ASP A 426 26.19 -7.52 15.25
CA ASP A 426 25.46 -7.25 16.50
C ASP A 426 24.66 -5.94 16.39
N ARG A 427 25.20 -4.94 15.69
CA ARG A 427 24.45 -3.70 15.35
C ARG A 427 23.29 -3.98 14.40
N PHE A 428 23.46 -4.84 13.39
CA PHE A 428 22.37 -5.27 12.51
C PHE A 428 21.31 -6.07 13.26
N ARG A 429 21.69 -6.96 14.18
CA ARG A 429 20.76 -7.69 15.04
C ARG A 429 19.98 -6.76 15.96
N THR A 430 20.63 -5.76 16.54
CA THR A 430 19.94 -4.76 17.36
C THR A 430 18.96 -3.95 16.53
N ARG A 431 19.35 -3.50 15.34
CA ARG A 431 18.44 -2.79 14.43
C ARG A 431 17.28 -3.67 13.95
N LEU A 432 17.53 -4.96 13.71
CA LEU A 432 16.49 -5.92 13.35
C LEU A 432 15.47 -6.07 14.49
N ARG A 433 15.95 -6.26 15.73
CA ARG A 433 15.09 -6.34 16.92
C ARG A 433 14.28 -5.06 17.14
N GLU A 434 14.90 -3.89 16.97
CA GLU A 434 14.21 -2.60 17.05
C GLU A 434 13.11 -2.51 15.99
N THR A 435 13.39 -2.86 14.73
CA THR A 435 12.38 -2.85 13.66
C THR A 435 11.27 -3.89 13.88
N GLU A 436 11.59 -5.05 14.43
CA GLU A 436 10.61 -6.08 14.79
C GLU A 436 9.68 -5.61 15.92
N GLU A 437 10.24 -4.94 16.94
CA GLU A 437 9.46 -4.35 18.04
C GLU A 437 8.58 -3.19 17.53
N GLU A 438 9.09 -2.34 16.64
CA GLU A 438 8.31 -1.29 15.98
C GLU A 438 7.15 -1.90 15.16
N ILE A 439 7.40 -2.97 14.40
CA ILE A 439 6.34 -3.70 13.67
C ILE A 439 5.32 -4.28 14.64
N ARG A 440 5.75 -4.83 15.79
CA ARG A 440 4.86 -5.36 16.81
C ARG A 440 3.97 -4.27 17.40
N GLN A 441 4.55 -3.13 17.75
CA GLN A 441 3.82 -1.97 18.27
C GLN A 441 2.85 -1.38 17.24
N LEU A 442 3.25 -1.30 15.96
CA LEU A 442 2.37 -0.84 14.88
C LEU A 442 1.19 -1.80 14.68
N LYS A 443 1.43 -3.12 14.71
CA LYS A 443 0.35 -4.13 14.63
C LYS A 443 -0.62 -4.02 15.80
N GLU A 444 -0.11 -3.82 17.02
CA GLU A 444 -0.95 -3.60 18.21
C GLU A 444 -1.79 -2.32 18.07
N LYS A 445 -1.19 -1.21 17.66
CA LYS A 445 -1.90 0.05 17.39
C LYS A 445 -2.98 -0.11 16.32
N ILE A 446 -2.69 -0.84 15.23
CA ILE A 446 -3.70 -1.15 14.19
C ILE A 446 -4.85 -1.96 14.80
N GLY A 447 -4.55 -2.95 15.66
CA GLY A 447 -5.57 -3.73 16.35
C GLY A 447 -6.47 -2.88 17.24
N VAL A 448 -5.90 -2.01 18.06
CA VAL A 448 -6.64 -1.08 18.94
C VAL A 448 -7.49 -0.12 18.11
N LEU A 449 -6.92 0.53 17.10
CA LEU A 449 -7.64 1.46 16.22
C LEU A 449 -8.78 0.76 15.46
N THR A 450 -8.58 -0.49 15.04
CA THR A 450 -9.64 -1.27 14.38
C THR A 450 -10.78 -1.57 15.35
N ALA A 451 -10.48 -1.95 16.59
CA ALA A 451 -11.49 -2.18 17.62
C ALA A 451 -12.26 -0.90 17.98
N GLU A 452 -11.57 0.24 18.09
CA GLU A 452 -12.18 1.55 18.34
C GLU A 452 -13.06 1.99 17.17
N LEU A 453 -12.63 1.74 15.93
CA LEU A 453 -13.41 2.03 14.73
C LEU A 453 -14.68 1.16 14.65
N GLU A 454 -14.60 -0.12 14.99
CA GLU A 454 -15.79 -1.00 15.07
C GLU A 454 -16.72 -0.58 16.20
N LYS A 455 -16.18 -0.19 17.37
CA LYS A 455 -16.97 0.36 18.47
C LYS A 455 -17.68 1.65 18.07
N SER A 456 -16.97 2.59 17.45
CA SER A 456 -17.53 3.84 16.94
C SER A 456 -18.61 3.60 15.88
N LYS A 457 -18.41 2.65 14.96
CA LYS A 457 -19.46 2.25 14.00
C LYS A 457 -20.71 1.72 14.72
N ALA A 458 -20.56 0.85 15.71
CA ALA A 458 -21.68 0.31 16.48
C ALA A 458 -22.44 1.42 17.24
N ASP A 459 -21.71 2.36 17.84
CA ASP A 459 -22.30 3.48 18.55
C ASP A 459 -22.99 4.47 17.60
N ASN A 460 -22.43 4.71 16.40
CA ASN A 460 -23.07 5.51 15.35
C ASN A 460 -24.37 4.87 14.85
N VAL A 461 -24.44 3.55 14.69
CA VAL A 461 -25.68 2.83 14.34
C VAL A 461 -26.74 2.97 15.45
N LYS A 462 -26.34 2.87 16.72
CA LYS A 462 -27.25 3.11 17.86
C LYS A 462 -27.74 4.56 17.92
N LEU A 463 -26.86 5.53 17.66
CA LEU A 463 -27.21 6.95 17.59
C LEU A 463 -28.20 7.21 16.46
N TYR A 464 -27.98 6.66 15.28
CA TYR A 464 -28.93 6.71 14.18
C TYR A 464 -30.30 6.15 14.59
N GLY A 465 -30.33 5.00 15.28
CA GLY A 465 -31.55 4.42 15.83
C GLY A 465 -32.27 5.33 16.85
N LYS A 466 -31.53 6.02 17.72
CA LYS A 466 -32.08 6.99 18.67
C LYS A 466 -32.63 8.24 17.97
N ILE A 467 -31.91 8.77 16.98
CA ILE A 467 -32.34 9.92 16.18
C ILE A 467 -33.65 9.57 15.46
N ARG A 468 -33.72 8.39 14.83
CA ARG A 468 -34.93 7.92 14.18
C ARG A 468 -36.08 7.76 15.18
N TYR A 469 -35.85 7.14 16.33
CA TYR A 469 -36.89 6.97 17.35
C TYR A 469 -37.42 8.33 17.85
N VAL A 470 -36.53 9.30 18.08
CA VAL A 470 -36.91 10.66 18.48
C VAL A 470 -37.64 11.40 17.36
N GLN A 471 -37.21 11.26 16.10
CA GLN A 471 -37.91 11.81 14.93
C GLN A 471 -39.31 11.21 14.79
N ASP A 472 -39.45 9.89 14.87
CA ASP A 472 -40.75 9.20 14.81
C ASP A 472 -41.66 9.62 15.98
N TYR A 473 -41.13 9.73 17.20
CA TYR A 473 -41.88 10.20 18.37
C TYR A 473 -42.29 11.68 18.28
N ASN A 474 -41.44 12.52 17.68
CA ASN A 474 -41.74 13.94 17.45
C ASN A 474 -42.78 14.10 16.33
N VAL A 475 -42.72 13.27 15.28
CA VAL A 475 -43.76 13.19 14.26
C VAL A 475 -45.09 12.77 14.90
N GLU A 476 -45.11 11.78 15.79
CA GLU A 476 -46.32 11.33 16.49
C GLU A 476 -46.95 12.43 17.36
N LYS A 477 -46.14 13.28 18.01
CA LYS A 477 -46.63 14.46 18.76
C LYS A 477 -47.21 15.57 17.87
N VAL A 478 -46.75 15.69 16.62
CA VAL A 478 -47.18 16.74 15.69
C VAL A 478 -48.45 16.36 14.91
N VAL A 479 -48.87 15.09 14.89
CA VAL A 479 -50.13 14.66 14.22
C VAL A 479 -51.40 15.16 14.93
N SER A 480 -51.33 15.71 16.15
CA SER A 480 -52.51 16.32 16.80
C SER A 480 -52.77 17.79 16.44
N ARG A 481 -51.92 18.45 15.63
CA ARG A 481 -52.20 19.82 15.15
C ARG A 481 -51.67 20.05 13.73
N GLY A 482 -52.58 19.91 12.76
CA GLY A 482 -52.67 20.77 11.57
C GLY A 482 -51.49 20.78 10.58
N SER A 483 -51.79 20.34 9.35
CA SER A 483 -51.17 20.78 8.10
C SER A 483 -49.77 20.22 7.76
N LYS A 484 -49.78 19.15 6.94
CA LYS A 484 -48.65 18.74 6.09
C LYS A 484 -48.19 19.91 5.21
N LYS A 485 -47.01 20.45 5.46
CA LYS A 485 -46.17 21.08 4.43
C LYS A 485 -44.88 20.26 4.31
N TYR A 486 -44.65 19.75 3.11
CA TYR A 486 -43.35 19.23 2.69
C TYR A 486 -42.33 20.38 2.80
N ALA A 487 -41.44 20.29 3.78
CA ALA A 487 -40.18 21.01 3.75
C ALA A 487 -39.16 20.06 3.10
N GLU A 488 -38.91 20.28 1.81
CA GLU A 488 -37.66 19.85 1.19
C GLU A 488 -36.52 20.61 1.89
N ASP A 489 -35.75 19.87 2.68
CA ASP A 489 -34.55 20.39 3.34
C ASP A 489 -33.38 20.37 2.34
N LEU A 490 -33.15 21.54 1.74
CA LEU A 490 -32.22 21.77 0.64
C LEU A 490 -30.78 21.98 1.13
N GLU A 491 -30.29 21.14 2.06
CA GLU A 491 -28.93 21.29 2.62
C GLU A 491 -28.21 19.97 2.99
N SER A 492 -28.58 18.82 2.42
CA SER A 492 -27.99 17.49 2.74
C SER A 492 -27.17 16.86 1.61
N GLY A 493 -26.33 17.66 0.94
CA GLY A 493 -25.49 17.15 -0.17
C GLY A 493 -24.29 16.31 0.26
N PHE A 494 -23.79 16.46 1.50
CA PHE A 494 -22.56 15.80 1.97
C PHE A 494 -22.77 14.89 3.18
N THR A 495 -23.82 15.12 3.98
CA THR A 495 -24.19 14.30 5.15
C THR A 495 -25.03 13.07 4.77
N SER A 496 -25.75 13.13 3.64
CA SER A 496 -26.60 12.05 3.14
C SER A 496 -25.86 10.74 2.91
N ASP A 497 -24.60 10.76 2.47
CA ASP A 497 -23.87 9.52 2.16
C ASP A 497 -23.50 8.73 3.43
N VAL A 498 -23.08 9.44 4.47
CA VAL A 498 -22.75 8.85 5.77
C VAL A 498 -24.03 8.38 6.46
N GLU A 499 -25.07 9.21 6.44
CA GLU A 499 -26.39 8.87 6.97
C GLU A 499 -27.00 7.67 6.25
N SER A 500 -26.94 7.62 4.91
CA SER A 500 -27.42 6.50 4.10
C SER A 500 -26.67 5.20 4.38
N LYS A 501 -25.37 5.28 4.66
CA LYS A 501 -24.56 4.12 5.03
C LYS A 501 -25.00 3.56 6.38
N TYR A 502 -25.17 4.40 7.40
CA TYR A 502 -25.61 3.95 8.73
C TYR A 502 -27.09 3.57 8.76
N LYS A 503 -27.94 4.24 7.97
CA LYS A 503 -29.33 3.87 7.70
C LYS A 503 -29.44 2.47 7.14
N LYS A 504 -28.64 2.15 6.12
CA LYS A 504 -28.63 0.82 5.50
C LYS A 504 -28.20 -0.26 6.50
N ILE A 505 -27.13 -0.01 7.27
CA ILE A 505 -26.65 -0.95 8.30
C ILE A 505 -27.74 -1.17 9.36
N TYR A 506 -28.39 -0.09 9.81
CA TYR A 506 -29.46 -0.15 10.79
C TYR A 506 -30.70 -0.90 10.27
N GLU A 507 -31.15 -0.64 9.05
CA GLU A 507 -32.29 -1.33 8.42
C GLU A 507 -32.01 -2.81 8.17
N GLU A 508 -30.77 -3.16 7.81
CA GLU A 508 -30.31 -4.55 7.67
C GLU A 508 -30.29 -5.29 9.02
N ASP A 509 -29.89 -4.62 10.10
CA ASP A 509 -29.83 -5.19 11.46
C ASP A 509 -31.21 -5.33 12.11
N ILE A 510 -32.16 -4.43 11.81
CA ILE A 510 -33.52 -4.45 12.39
C ILE A 510 -34.49 -5.35 11.66
N ASN A 511 -34.28 -5.61 10.37
CA ASN A 511 -35.21 -6.41 9.59
C ASN A 511 -34.91 -7.92 9.74
N PRO A 512 -35.73 -8.69 10.49
CA PRO A 512 -35.50 -10.12 10.69
C PRO A 512 -35.57 -10.90 9.37
N PHE A 513 -36.29 -10.41 8.36
CA PHE A 513 -36.39 -11.02 7.04
C PHE A 513 -35.17 -10.70 6.14
N ALA A 514 -34.46 -9.60 6.37
CA ALA A 514 -33.22 -9.29 5.66
C ALA A 514 -32.09 -10.22 6.14
N ALA A 515 -31.97 -10.39 7.46
CA ALA A 515 -31.04 -11.34 8.06
C ALA A 515 -31.37 -12.79 7.66
N PHE A 516 -32.67 -13.16 7.66
CA PHE A 516 -33.13 -14.48 7.24
C PHE A 516 -32.90 -14.72 5.74
N SER A 517 -33.26 -13.80 4.84
CA SER A 517 -33.04 -13.96 3.39
C SER A 517 -31.56 -13.95 3.00
N LYS A 518 -30.70 -13.26 3.76
CA LYS A 518 -29.24 -13.34 3.60
C LYS A 518 -28.72 -14.72 4.02
N LYS A 519 -29.15 -15.21 5.20
CA LYS A 519 -28.79 -16.53 5.71
C LYS A 519 -29.30 -17.66 4.81
N GLU A 520 -30.52 -17.53 4.27
CA GLU A 520 -31.10 -18.46 3.30
C GLU A 520 -30.30 -18.46 1.99
N ARG A 521 -29.97 -17.29 1.43
CA ARG A 521 -29.12 -17.20 0.23
C ARG A 521 -27.75 -17.84 0.47
N ASP A 522 -27.13 -17.59 1.62
CA ASP A 522 -25.82 -18.16 1.96
C ASP A 522 -25.89 -19.68 2.15
N GLN A 523 -26.99 -20.18 2.69
CA GLN A 523 -27.24 -21.62 2.83
C GLN A 523 -27.49 -22.27 1.46
N ARG A 524 -28.29 -21.65 0.59
CA ARG A 524 -28.43 -22.04 -0.82
C ARG A 524 -27.07 -22.03 -1.53
N TYR A 525 -26.22 -21.03 -1.29
CA TYR A 525 -24.85 -20.98 -1.85
C TYR A 525 -23.97 -22.14 -1.40
N LYS A 526 -24.13 -22.61 -0.16
CA LYS A 526 -23.43 -23.77 0.38
C LYS A 526 -24.00 -25.09 -0.14
N GLU A 527 -25.31 -25.15 -0.38
CA GLU A 527 -26.02 -26.29 -0.97
C GLU A 527 -25.82 -26.44 -2.49
N LEU A 528 -25.32 -25.40 -3.18
CA LEU A 528 -24.94 -25.52 -4.60
C LEU A 528 -23.77 -26.48 -4.76
N GLY A 529 -23.95 -27.47 -5.65
CA GLY A 529 -22.90 -28.37 -6.08
C GLY A 529 -21.72 -27.62 -6.70
N PHE A 530 -20.54 -28.25 -6.70
CA PHE A 530 -19.29 -27.64 -7.19
C PHE A 530 -19.42 -27.04 -8.59
N ARG A 531 -20.17 -27.68 -9.49
CA ARG A 531 -20.43 -27.20 -10.86
C ARG A 531 -21.30 -25.95 -10.89
N ASP A 532 -22.38 -25.91 -10.09
CA ASP A 532 -23.26 -24.74 -10.02
C ASP A 532 -22.59 -23.54 -9.36
N ARG A 533 -21.69 -23.79 -8.40
CA ARG A 533 -20.89 -22.75 -7.75
C ARG A 533 -19.91 -22.08 -8.73
N ILE A 534 -19.29 -22.86 -9.62
CA ILE A 534 -18.42 -22.33 -10.68
C ILE A 534 -19.25 -21.51 -11.68
N THR A 535 -20.41 -22.00 -12.10
CA THR A 535 -21.30 -21.29 -13.04
C THR A 535 -21.82 -19.97 -12.44
N LEU A 536 -22.25 -19.96 -11.17
CA LEU A 536 -22.70 -18.75 -10.49
C LEU A 536 -21.56 -17.77 -10.21
N SER A 537 -20.36 -18.27 -9.90
CA SER A 537 -19.16 -17.45 -9.73
C SER A 537 -18.74 -16.80 -11.06
N SER A 538 -18.68 -17.59 -12.14
CA SER A 538 -18.38 -17.13 -13.49
C SER A 538 -19.44 -16.14 -14.00
N GLY A 539 -20.73 -16.43 -13.78
CA GLY A 539 -21.83 -15.54 -14.13
C GLY A 539 -21.78 -14.23 -13.36
N ARG A 540 -21.50 -14.24 -12.04
CA ARG A 540 -21.33 -13.01 -11.27
C ARG A 540 -20.08 -12.22 -11.66
N PHE A 541 -18.98 -12.89 -11.99
CA PHE A 541 -17.78 -12.24 -12.47
C PHE A 541 -18.01 -11.52 -13.80
N LEU A 542 -18.69 -12.20 -14.73
CA LEU A 542 -19.06 -11.64 -16.03
C LEU A 542 -20.06 -10.48 -15.89
N LEU A 543 -21.11 -10.61 -15.08
CA LEU A 543 -22.13 -9.56 -14.93
C LEU A 543 -21.71 -8.40 -14.00
N GLY A 544 -20.87 -8.67 -13.00
CA GLY A 544 -20.46 -7.70 -11.98
C GLY A 544 -19.38 -6.73 -12.44
N ASN A 545 -18.54 -7.13 -13.41
CA ASN A 545 -17.43 -6.29 -13.88
C ASN A 545 -17.71 -5.72 -15.27
N LYS A 546 -17.67 -4.39 -15.42
CA LYS A 546 -17.87 -3.69 -16.70
C LYS A 546 -16.88 -4.13 -17.79
N TYR A 547 -15.64 -4.45 -17.40
CA TYR A 547 -14.61 -4.92 -18.33
C TYR A 547 -14.85 -6.36 -18.78
N ALA A 548 -15.31 -7.22 -17.87
CA ALA A 548 -15.63 -8.62 -18.19
C ALA A 548 -16.81 -8.72 -19.16
N ARG A 549 -17.84 -7.87 -19.01
CA ARG A 549 -18.95 -7.75 -19.98
C ARG A 549 -18.46 -7.33 -21.36
N THR A 550 -17.59 -6.33 -21.41
CA THR A 550 -17.03 -5.81 -22.67
C THR A 550 -16.17 -6.87 -23.36
N PHE A 551 -15.34 -7.58 -22.61
CA PHE A 551 -14.51 -8.68 -23.11
C PHE A 551 -15.37 -9.83 -23.66
N ALA A 552 -16.39 -10.28 -22.94
CA ALA A 552 -17.28 -11.34 -23.40
C ALA A 552 -18.06 -10.95 -24.67
N PHE A 553 -18.49 -9.68 -24.77
CA PHE A 553 -19.12 -9.16 -25.98
C PHE A 553 -18.19 -9.22 -27.19
N PHE A 554 -16.95 -8.73 -27.09
CA PHE A 554 -15.98 -8.83 -28.20
C PHE A 554 -15.56 -10.26 -28.49
N TYR A 555 -15.45 -11.11 -27.47
CA TYR A 555 -15.14 -12.53 -27.63
C TYR A 555 -16.24 -13.25 -28.43
N THR A 556 -17.52 -13.01 -28.11
CA THR A 556 -18.64 -13.59 -28.89
C THR A 556 -18.65 -13.09 -30.32
N ILE A 557 -18.42 -11.79 -30.57
CA ILE A 557 -18.29 -11.25 -31.93
C ILE A 557 -17.12 -11.90 -32.68
N GLY A 558 -15.95 -12.00 -32.05
CA GLY A 558 -14.77 -12.63 -32.65
C GLY A 558 -15.02 -14.11 -33.00
N LEU A 559 -15.73 -14.83 -32.14
CA LEU A 559 -16.12 -16.21 -32.40
C LEU A 559 -17.11 -16.31 -33.57
N HIS A 560 -18.07 -15.40 -33.68
CA HIS A 560 -18.98 -15.35 -34.84
C HIS A 560 -18.23 -15.03 -36.14
N VAL A 561 -17.30 -14.07 -36.12
CA VAL A 561 -16.44 -13.76 -37.28
C VAL A 561 -15.60 -14.97 -37.69
N LEU A 562 -15.04 -15.69 -36.72
CA LEU A 562 -14.24 -16.89 -36.97
C LEU A 562 -15.09 -18.01 -37.58
N VAL A 563 -16.27 -18.28 -37.03
CA VAL A 563 -17.21 -19.28 -37.59
C VAL A 563 -17.65 -18.87 -38.99
N PHE A 564 -17.98 -17.60 -39.21
CA PHE A 564 -18.36 -17.08 -40.53
C PHE A 564 -17.21 -17.19 -41.53
N THR A 565 -15.98 -16.94 -41.11
CA THR A 565 -14.77 -17.08 -41.94
C THR A 565 -14.50 -18.55 -42.27
N CYS A 566 -14.67 -19.46 -41.31
CA CYS A 566 -14.57 -20.90 -41.55
C CYS A 566 -15.63 -21.36 -42.55
N LEU A 567 -16.90 -21.00 -42.35
CA LEU A 567 -17.99 -21.34 -43.25
C LEU A 567 -17.78 -20.72 -44.65
N TYR A 568 -17.30 -19.48 -44.73
CA TYR A 568 -16.97 -18.82 -45.98
C TYR A 568 -15.82 -19.54 -46.71
N ARG A 569 -14.76 -19.92 -46.01
CA ARG A 569 -13.65 -20.70 -46.59
C ARG A 569 -14.11 -22.09 -47.04
N MET A 570 -14.96 -22.75 -46.27
CA MET A 570 -15.52 -24.06 -46.60
C MET A 570 -16.47 -23.97 -47.81
N SER A 571 -17.27 -22.90 -47.89
CA SER A 571 -18.11 -22.58 -49.05
C SER A 571 -17.28 -22.22 -50.29
N ALA A 572 -16.22 -21.42 -50.15
CA ALA A 572 -15.32 -21.08 -51.25
C ALA A 572 -14.56 -22.31 -51.79
N LEU A 573 -14.13 -23.21 -50.91
CA LEU A 573 -13.54 -24.50 -51.29
C LEU A 573 -14.57 -25.41 -51.97
N SER A 574 -15.82 -25.42 -51.50
CA SER A 574 -16.92 -26.14 -52.17
C SER A 574 -17.25 -25.58 -53.55
N TYR A 575 -17.17 -24.26 -53.73
CA TYR A 575 -17.36 -23.60 -55.03
C TYR A 575 -16.24 -23.92 -56.01
N LEU A 576 -14.98 -23.95 -55.55
CA LEU A 576 -13.82 -24.36 -56.34
C LEU A 576 -13.86 -25.85 -56.72
N SER A 577 -14.42 -26.70 -55.86
CA SER A 577 -14.59 -28.14 -56.13
C SER A 577 -15.70 -28.44 -57.14
N HIS A 578 -16.65 -27.53 -57.36
CA HIS A 578 -17.71 -27.69 -58.36
C HIS A 578 -17.47 -26.87 -59.65
N GLY A 579 -16.51 -25.94 -59.66
CA GLY A 579 -16.17 -25.14 -60.83
C GLY A 579 -15.37 -25.86 -61.92
N SER A 580 -14.93 -27.10 -61.69
CA SER A 580 -14.14 -27.87 -62.68
C SER A 580 -14.94 -28.84 -63.54
N ASP A 581 -16.27 -28.97 -63.35
CA ASP A 581 -17.10 -29.93 -64.09
C ASP A 581 -18.03 -29.31 -65.15
N GLU A 582 -18.11 -27.97 -65.28
CA GLU A 582 -19.08 -27.32 -66.18
C GLU A 582 -18.53 -26.87 -67.54
N THR A 583 -17.28 -27.19 -67.90
CA THR A 583 -16.67 -26.75 -69.18
C THR A 583 -16.20 -27.85 -70.12
N LEU A 584 -16.56 -29.13 -69.91
CA LEU A 584 -16.10 -30.22 -70.79
C LEU A 584 -17.14 -31.31 -71.13
N VAL A 585 -18.40 -30.95 -71.39
CA VAL A 585 -19.30 -31.83 -72.16
C VAL A 585 -20.14 -31.02 -73.16
N GLY A 586 -19.48 -30.60 -74.24
CA GLY A 586 -20.16 -30.28 -75.50
C GLY A 586 -20.46 -31.57 -76.27
N GLU A 587 -21.74 -31.81 -76.48
CA GLU A 587 -22.33 -32.48 -77.65
C GLU A 587 -21.74 -33.83 -78.10
N ARG A 588 -22.39 -34.92 -77.67
CA ARG A 588 -22.57 -36.11 -78.53
C ARG A 588 -24.05 -36.28 -78.81
N THR A 589 -24.50 -35.73 -79.93
CA THR A 589 -25.72 -36.14 -80.62
C THR A 589 -25.40 -37.35 -81.51
N ILE A 590 -25.87 -38.53 -81.11
CA ILE A 590 -26.10 -39.66 -82.02
C ILE A 590 -27.41 -40.36 -81.57
N ASP A 591 -28.50 -40.04 -82.27
CA ASP A 591 -29.55 -40.92 -82.82
C ASP A 591 -29.55 -42.41 -82.37
N LEU A 592 -30.61 -43.13 -81.97
CA LEU A 592 -32.08 -43.23 -82.23
C LEU A 592 -32.57 -44.44 -81.36
N PRO A 593 -33.82 -44.96 -81.40
CA PRO A 593 -35.15 -44.36 -81.48
C PRO A 593 -36.13 -44.86 -80.37
N ARG A 594 -37.32 -44.22 -80.37
CA ARG A 594 -38.58 -44.56 -79.70
C ARG A 594 -38.93 -46.05 -79.58
N GLY A 595 -39.61 -46.42 -78.49
CA GLY A 595 -40.47 -47.60 -78.46
C GLY A 595 -41.05 -47.95 -77.09
N LEU A 596 -42.27 -47.44 -76.86
CA LEU A 596 -43.30 -47.85 -75.89
C LEU A 596 -43.14 -47.47 -74.41
#